data_AF-A0A7W1F0Q4-F1
#
_entry.id   AF-A0A7W1F0Q4-F1
#
_cell.length_a   1.000
_cell.length_b   1.000
_cell.length_c   1.000
_cell.angle_alpha   90.00
_cell.angle_beta   90.00
_cell.angle_gamma   90.00
#
_symmetry.space_group_name_H-M   'P 1'
#
loop_
_entity.id
_entity.type
_entity.pdbx_description
1 polymer ?
#
loop_
_entity_poly.entity_id
_entity_poly.type
_entity_poly.pdbx_seq_one_letter_code
_entity_poly.pdbx_strand_id
1 'polypeptide(L)'
;MARNQVTVVIHLEDIADGTAVLAATFTPDAATPPLHLYSMDLPEGGAGIATRLALKPGGPAEATGPLAADRTPHDLEGLSVYPDGPVTLRLPIRLPDGAAGTTVAVSAVVSYMACTATDCRIPVRNKAIDVALPAHPRLGAAPAAAVDPEQIRAVVREELAAEREALATEVAERAGRAIAERLAQPPGIAFQHPRTIADADAAIREAHAKGRSAILDFTGASCTVCQRMARTVLRDPRAIAAWNAQSAIEIDTDRYAELAGWQTSRFKSQNRPLYVRIDADGGEQRWSEVFLPADDAVMQRFLAWSAGGAGADVALSGGIAGFLLLAIAGGLFTLVMPCT
;
A
#
# COMPACT_ATOMS: atom_id res chain seq x y z
N MET A 1 11.05 19.56 -26.96
CA MET A 1 11.66 19.99 -25.68
C MET A 1 12.59 18.91 -25.18
N ALA A 2 13.63 19.23 -24.41
CA ALA A 2 14.48 18.25 -23.75
C ALA A 2 14.51 18.50 -22.23
N ARG A 3 14.27 17.46 -21.43
CA ARG A 3 14.31 17.56 -19.96
C ARG A 3 14.56 16.18 -19.35
N ASN A 4 15.31 16.13 -18.26
CA ASN A 4 15.55 14.91 -17.47
C ASN A 4 15.98 13.70 -18.32
N GLN A 5 16.88 13.96 -19.28
CA GLN A 5 17.44 12.98 -20.22
C GLN A 5 16.41 12.32 -21.17
N VAL A 6 15.33 13.02 -21.47
CA VAL A 6 14.39 12.63 -22.52
C VAL A 6 14.11 13.83 -23.42
N THR A 7 14.26 13.64 -24.72
CA THR A 7 13.83 14.59 -25.74
C THR A 7 12.43 14.23 -26.21
N VAL A 8 11.50 15.19 -26.11
CA VAL A 8 10.11 15.06 -26.57
C VAL A 8 9.89 15.94 -27.79
N VAL A 9 9.51 15.33 -28.91
CA VAL A 9 9.12 16.03 -30.15
C VAL A 9 7.63 15.79 -30.39
N ILE A 10 6.88 16.86 -30.63
CA ILE A 10 5.45 16.79 -30.95
C ILE A 10 5.25 17.24 -32.40
N HIS A 11 4.48 16.46 -33.16
CA HIS A 11 4.07 16.78 -34.52
C HIS A 11 2.63 16.32 -34.77
N LEU A 12 2.06 16.78 -35.89
CA LEU A 12 0.76 16.37 -36.38
C LEU A 12 0.92 15.30 -37.46
N GLU A 13 0.09 14.28 -37.41
CA GLU A 13 -0.07 13.22 -38.41
C GLU A 13 -1.54 13.20 -38.89
N ASP A 14 -1.80 12.55 -40.03
CA ASP A 14 -3.14 12.20 -40.53
C ASP A 14 -4.19 13.34 -40.50
N ILE A 15 -3.81 14.53 -40.97
CA ILE A 15 -4.70 15.69 -41.00
C ILE A 15 -5.78 15.47 -42.09
N ALA A 16 -7.02 15.29 -41.66
CA ALA A 16 -8.18 15.15 -42.55
C ALA A 16 -9.47 15.62 -41.87
N ASP A 17 -10.30 16.37 -42.59
CA ASP A 17 -11.68 16.72 -42.23
C ASP A 17 -11.87 17.22 -40.77
N GLY A 18 -11.00 18.14 -40.33
CA GLY A 18 -11.07 18.74 -39.00
C GLY A 18 -10.57 17.85 -37.87
N THR A 19 -9.98 16.71 -38.20
CA THR A 19 -9.31 15.80 -37.29
C THR A 19 -7.84 15.65 -37.65
N ALA A 20 -7.04 15.25 -36.68
CA ALA A 20 -5.64 14.91 -36.86
C ALA A 20 -5.20 13.96 -35.74
N VAL A 21 -3.99 13.43 -35.85
CA VAL A 21 -3.32 12.71 -34.77
C VAL A 21 -2.20 13.58 -34.22
N LEU A 22 -2.26 13.91 -32.93
CA LEU A 22 -1.16 14.53 -32.22
C LEU A 22 -0.19 13.44 -31.78
N ALA A 23 0.99 13.41 -32.39
CA ALA A 23 2.02 12.42 -32.11
C ALA A 23 3.14 13.05 -31.26
N ALA A 24 3.51 12.40 -30.16
CA ALA A 24 4.63 12.79 -29.31
C ALA A 24 5.65 11.67 -29.23
N THR A 25 6.86 11.90 -29.74
CA THR A 25 7.98 10.96 -29.64
C THR A 25 8.86 11.32 -28.46
N PHE A 26 9.01 10.38 -27.53
CA PHE A 26 9.84 10.44 -26.34
C PHE A 26 11.11 9.65 -26.58
N THR A 27 12.26 10.32 -26.66
CA THR A 27 13.56 9.72 -26.93
C THR A 27 14.45 9.86 -25.70
N PRO A 28 14.67 8.79 -24.93
CA PRO A 28 15.67 8.80 -23.86
C PRO A 28 17.08 9.02 -24.43
N ASP A 29 17.91 9.77 -23.71
CA ASP A 29 19.33 9.93 -24.06
C ASP A 29 20.06 8.58 -23.91
N ALA A 30 21.13 8.40 -24.69
CA ALA A 30 21.97 7.21 -24.57
C ALA A 30 22.61 7.17 -23.17
N ALA A 31 22.42 6.05 -22.46
CA ALA A 31 22.95 5.82 -21.12
C ALA A 31 23.41 4.37 -20.94
N THR A 32 24.26 4.10 -19.95
CA THR A 32 24.67 2.76 -19.55
C THR A 32 24.61 2.66 -18.03
N PRO A 33 23.66 1.88 -17.45
CA PRO A 33 22.61 1.11 -18.12
C PRO A 33 21.61 1.99 -18.92
N PRO A 34 20.91 1.42 -19.93
CA PRO A 34 19.96 2.17 -20.75
C PRO A 34 18.78 2.70 -19.93
N LEU A 35 18.19 3.79 -20.41
CA LEU A 35 16.98 4.37 -19.84
C LEU A 35 15.72 3.76 -20.48
N HIS A 36 14.81 3.30 -19.65
CA HIS A 36 13.47 2.84 -20.02
C HIS A 36 12.42 3.88 -19.64
N LEU A 37 11.31 3.90 -20.37
CA LEU A 37 10.13 4.71 -20.08
C LEU A 37 8.98 3.82 -19.61
N TYR A 38 8.18 4.30 -18.67
CA TYR A 38 7.02 3.57 -18.20
C TYR A 38 5.87 3.58 -19.21
N SER A 39 5.11 2.49 -19.26
CA SER A 39 3.91 2.34 -20.09
C SER A 39 2.89 3.46 -19.82
N MET A 40 2.10 3.80 -20.84
CA MET A 40 0.97 4.74 -20.69
C MET A 40 -0.15 4.19 -19.79
N ASP A 41 -0.19 2.87 -19.60
CA ASP A 41 -1.17 2.15 -18.80
C ASP A 41 -0.68 1.87 -17.37
N LEU A 42 0.48 2.41 -16.97
CA LEU A 42 0.98 2.24 -15.61
C LEU A 42 -0.06 2.81 -14.59
N PRO A 43 -0.49 2.02 -13.59
CA PRO A 43 -1.46 2.46 -12.59
C PRO A 43 -0.99 3.72 -11.85
N GLU A 44 -1.93 4.60 -11.53
CA GLU A 44 -1.63 5.77 -10.70
C GLU A 44 -1.23 5.36 -9.28
N GLY A 45 -0.33 6.14 -8.66
CA GLY A 45 0.15 5.88 -7.30
C GLY A 45 1.22 4.79 -7.17
N GLY A 46 1.61 4.14 -8.27
CA GLY A 46 2.70 3.15 -8.29
C GLY A 46 4.10 3.76 -8.20
N ALA A 47 5.13 2.90 -8.26
CA ALA A 47 6.55 3.28 -8.16
C ALA A 47 7.07 4.11 -9.36
N GLY A 48 6.24 4.38 -10.38
CA GLY A 48 6.63 5.09 -11.59
C GLY A 48 5.63 6.13 -12.09
N ILE A 49 5.99 6.82 -13.18
CA ILE A 49 5.13 7.80 -13.86
C ILE A 49 4.94 7.40 -15.31
N ALA A 50 3.69 7.06 -15.64
CA ALA A 50 3.25 6.71 -16.98
C ALA A 50 3.69 7.77 -18.00
N THR A 51 4.19 7.31 -19.15
CA THR A 51 4.43 8.18 -20.29
C THR A 51 3.06 8.57 -20.88
N ARG A 52 2.71 9.85 -20.83
CA ARG A 52 1.40 10.36 -21.25
C ARG A 52 1.52 11.56 -22.18
N LEU A 53 0.58 11.64 -23.11
CA LEU A 53 0.28 12.82 -23.93
C LEU A 53 -1.21 13.14 -23.75
N ALA A 54 -1.52 14.40 -23.48
CA ALA A 54 -2.88 14.89 -23.33
C ALA A 54 -3.01 16.33 -23.87
N LEU A 55 -4.24 16.80 -24.04
CA LEU A 55 -4.56 18.20 -24.25
C LEU A 55 -5.03 18.82 -22.93
N LYS A 56 -4.75 20.10 -22.71
CA LYS A 56 -5.27 20.82 -21.54
C LYS A 56 -6.81 20.85 -21.58
N PRO A 57 -7.52 20.46 -20.50
CA PRO A 57 -8.99 20.52 -20.46
C PRO A 57 -9.53 21.92 -20.75
N GLY A 58 -10.62 21.99 -21.52
CA GLY A 58 -11.23 23.25 -21.95
C GLY A 58 -10.40 24.06 -22.96
N GLY A 59 -9.36 23.45 -23.54
CA GLY A 59 -8.58 24.03 -24.62
C GLY A 59 -9.35 24.07 -25.95
N PRO A 60 -8.80 24.77 -26.96
CA PRO A 60 -9.46 24.93 -28.26
C PRO A 60 -9.44 23.66 -29.14
N ALA A 61 -8.66 22.65 -28.78
CA ALA A 61 -8.65 21.33 -29.40
C ALA A 61 -9.06 20.27 -28.38
N GLU A 62 -9.62 19.16 -28.86
CA GLU A 62 -10.17 18.09 -28.00
C GLU A 62 -9.64 16.73 -28.42
N ALA A 63 -9.41 15.84 -27.46
CA ALA A 63 -9.14 14.45 -27.75
C ALA A 63 -10.42 13.75 -28.23
N THR A 64 -10.34 12.97 -29.30
CA THR A 64 -11.48 12.27 -29.91
C THR A 64 -11.43 10.76 -29.73
N GLY A 65 -10.34 10.23 -29.16
CA GLY A 65 -10.15 8.80 -28.97
C GLY A 65 -9.09 8.49 -27.92
N PRO A 66 -8.85 7.18 -27.65
CA PRO A 66 -7.85 6.74 -26.70
C PRO A 66 -6.43 7.07 -27.17
N LEU A 67 -5.52 7.20 -26.22
CA LEU A 67 -4.09 7.30 -26.49
C LEU A 67 -3.56 5.93 -26.92
N ALA A 68 -2.72 5.91 -27.96
CA ALA A 68 -2.05 4.70 -28.43
C ALA A 68 -0.52 4.88 -28.38
N ALA A 69 0.20 3.77 -28.22
CA ALA A 69 1.67 3.73 -28.31
C ALA A 69 2.10 2.89 -29.52
N ASP A 70 3.23 3.23 -30.13
CA ASP A 70 3.85 2.47 -31.23
C ASP A 70 4.66 1.25 -30.76
N ARG A 71 5.00 1.21 -29.47
CA ARG A 71 5.75 0.12 -28.83
C ARG A 71 4.85 -0.63 -27.85
N THR A 72 4.99 -1.95 -27.82
CA THR A 72 4.33 -2.80 -26.82
C THR A 72 5.17 -2.83 -25.53
N PRO A 73 4.59 -2.52 -24.36
CA PRO A 73 5.28 -2.66 -23.08
C PRO A 73 5.65 -4.11 -22.74
N HIS A 74 6.62 -4.29 -21.86
CA HIS A 74 6.95 -5.56 -21.21
C HIS A 74 7.07 -5.36 -19.70
N ASP A 75 7.04 -6.46 -18.95
CA ASP A 75 7.26 -6.43 -17.51
C ASP A 75 8.76 -6.35 -17.20
N LEU A 76 9.12 -5.41 -16.33
CA LEU A 76 10.44 -5.28 -15.73
C LEU A 76 10.25 -5.19 -14.21
N GLU A 77 10.49 -6.31 -13.52
CA GLU A 77 10.36 -6.40 -12.06
C GLU A 77 8.97 -6.00 -11.54
N GLY A 78 7.90 -6.41 -12.24
CA GLY A 78 6.52 -6.06 -11.87
C GLY A 78 6.07 -4.67 -12.33
N LEU A 79 6.90 -3.96 -13.12
CA LEU A 79 6.58 -2.66 -13.68
C LEU A 79 6.44 -2.75 -15.20
N SER A 80 5.34 -2.22 -15.73
CA SER A 80 5.11 -2.14 -17.18
C SER A 80 5.93 -1.01 -17.81
N VAL A 81 6.94 -1.37 -18.61
CA VAL A 81 7.87 -0.42 -19.26
C VAL A 81 7.94 -0.67 -20.76
N TYR A 82 8.21 0.37 -21.54
CA TYR A 82 8.51 0.23 -22.96
C TYR A 82 9.93 -0.33 -23.17
N PRO A 83 10.18 -1.06 -24.28
CA PRO A 83 11.52 -1.43 -24.68
C PRO A 83 12.45 -0.20 -24.81
N ASP A 84 13.74 -0.40 -24.55
CA ASP A 84 14.74 0.66 -24.68
C ASP A 84 14.68 1.37 -26.04
N GLY A 85 14.80 2.70 -26.01
CA GLY A 85 14.78 3.54 -27.20
C GLY A 85 13.54 4.45 -27.28
N PRO A 86 13.31 5.07 -28.46
CA PRO A 86 12.21 6.00 -28.66
C PRO A 86 10.84 5.32 -28.58
N VAL A 87 9.86 6.05 -28.02
CA VAL A 87 8.45 5.66 -27.99
C VAL A 87 7.61 6.83 -28.50
N THR A 88 6.70 6.57 -29.43
CA THR A 88 5.74 7.54 -29.96
C THR A 88 4.34 7.26 -29.45
N LEU A 89 3.77 8.23 -28.73
CA LEU A 89 2.36 8.21 -28.33
C LEU A 89 1.52 9.00 -29.34
N ARG A 90 0.35 8.48 -29.71
CA ARG A 90 -0.58 9.05 -30.68
C ARG A 90 -1.93 9.30 -30.03
N LEU A 91 -2.36 10.56 -30.07
CA LEU A 91 -3.66 10.99 -29.57
C LEU A 91 -4.51 11.50 -30.74
N PRO A 92 -5.61 10.81 -31.10
CA PRO A 92 -6.60 11.36 -32.03
C PRO A 92 -7.19 12.64 -31.45
N ILE A 93 -7.19 13.71 -32.24
CA ILE A 93 -7.69 15.03 -31.84
C ILE A 93 -8.64 15.62 -32.87
N ARG A 94 -9.53 16.48 -32.39
CA ARG A 94 -10.27 17.46 -33.20
C ARG A 94 -9.47 18.75 -33.24
N LEU A 95 -9.26 19.27 -34.44
CA LEU A 95 -8.55 20.53 -34.66
C LEU A 95 -9.35 21.73 -34.12
N PRO A 96 -8.67 22.81 -33.72
CA PRO A 96 -9.33 24.01 -33.23
C PRO A 96 -10.08 24.74 -34.33
N ASP A 97 -11.13 25.46 -33.94
CA ASP A 97 -11.91 26.26 -34.89
C ASP A 97 -11.15 27.51 -35.32
N GLY A 98 -11.33 27.89 -36.58
CA GLY A 98 -10.87 29.17 -37.08
C GLY A 98 -10.91 29.27 -38.59
N ALA A 99 -10.45 30.41 -39.10
CA ALA A 99 -10.36 30.64 -40.54
C ALA A 99 -9.35 29.68 -41.20
N ALA A 100 -9.67 29.22 -42.41
CA ALA A 100 -8.76 28.37 -43.16
C ALA A 100 -7.39 29.04 -43.31
N GLY A 101 -6.32 28.28 -43.08
CA GLY A 101 -4.94 28.76 -43.20
C GLY A 101 -4.41 29.53 -41.97
N THR A 102 -5.18 29.66 -40.88
CA THR A 102 -4.65 30.17 -39.62
C THR A 102 -4.18 29.03 -38.71
N THR A 103 -3.36 29.37 -37.73
CA THR A 103 -2.94 28.44 -36.65
C THR A 103 -3.40 28.95 -35.30
N VAL A 104 -3.84 28.04 -34.44
CA VAL A 104 -4.24 28.33 -33.06
C VAL A 104 -3.24 27.68 -32.11
N ALA A 105 -2.80 28.44 -31.11
CA ALA A 105 -1.94 27.91 -30.06
C ALA A 105 -2.75 26.98 -29.13
N VAL A 106 -2.27 25.74 -28.99
CA VAL A 106 -2.89 24.71 -28.15
C VAL A 106 -1.86 24.20 -27.16
N SER A 107 -2.28 24.04 -25.90
CA SER A 107 -1.39 23.54 -24.85
C SER A 107 -1.52 22.01 -24.74
N ALA A 108 -0.53 21.31 -25.27
CA ALA A 108 -0.35 19.87 -25.05
C ALA A 108 0.37 19.65 -23.73
N VAL A 109 0.02 18.58 -23.02
CA VAL A 109 0.56 18.25 -21.70
C VAL A 109 1.21 16.88 -21.78
N VAL A 110 2.46 16.79 -21.33
CA VAL A 110 3.20 15.52 -21.28
C VAL A 110 3.66 15.19 -19.86
N SER A 111 3.68 13.89 -19.57
CA SER A 111 4.23 13.32 -18.33
C SER A 111 5.09 12.12 -18.68
N TYR A 112 6.20 11.92 -17.97
CA TYR A 112 7.06 10.74 -18.11
C TYR A 112 8.05 10.65 -16.94
N MET A 113 8.60 9.45 -16.75
CA MET A 113 9.81 9.22 -15.97
C MET A 113 10.70 8.24 -16.72
N ALA A 114 12.00 8.53 -16.71
CA ALA A 114 13.02 7.66 -17.29
C ALA A 114 13.86 7.05 -16.16
N CYS A 115 14.05 5.74 -16.18
CA CYS A 115 14.87 5.04 -15.20
C CYS A 115 15.81 4.07 -15.89
N THR A 116 16.93 3.82 -15.25
CA THR A 116 17.75 2.62 -15.47
C THR A 116 17.34 1.56 -14.45
N ALA A 117 17.95 0.38 -14.51
CA ALA A 117 17.75 -0.69 -13.52
C ALA A 117 18.03 -0.27 -12.05
N THR A 118 18.85 0.76 -11.82
CA THR A 118 19.30 1.11 -10.46
C THR A 118 19.03 2.56 -10.07
N ASP A 119 18.66 3.41 -11.02
CA ASP A 119 18.57 4.85 -10.80
C ASP A 119 17.50 5.50 -11.70
N CYS A 120 16.74 6.44 -11.13
CA CYS A 120 15.63 7.10 -11.79
C CYS A 120 15.87 8.59 -11.93
N ARG A 121 15.50 9.15 -13.08
CA ARG A 121 15.49 10.59 -13.31
C ARG A 121 14.28 11.21 -12.63
N ILE A 122 14.41 12.47 -12.23
CA ILE A 122 13.30 13.24 -11.66
C ILE A 122 12.11 13.17 -12.64
N PRO A 123 10.89 12.80 -12.19
CA PRO A 123 9.75 12.73 -13.07
C PRO A 123 9.38 14.10 -13.67
N VAL A 124 8.93 14.11 -14.92
CA VAL A 124 8.24 15.25 -15.53
C VAL A 124 6.74 14.99 -15.43
N ARG A 125 6.01 15.90 -14.79
CA ARG A 125 4.56 15.80 -14.58
C ARG A 125 3.87 16.99 -15.18
N ASN A 126 2.81 16.73 -15.94
CA ASN A 126 1.90 17.72 -16.50
C ASN A 126 2.61 18.92 -17.13
N LYS A 127 3.71 18.67 -17.86
CA LYS A 127 4.48 19.73 -18.49
C LYS A 127 3.75 20.20 -19.73
N ALA A 128 3.30 21.46 -19.71
CA ALA A 128 2.73 22.12 -20.85
C ALA A 128 3.78 22.40 -21.94
N ILE A 129 3.40 22.14 -23.19
CA ILE A 129 4.12 22.45 -24.42
C ILE A 129 3.10 23.11 -25.36
N ASP A 130 3.38 24.33 -25.79
CA ASP A 130 2.52 25.03 -26.73
C ASP A 130 2.81 24.54 -28.15
N VAL A 131 1.75 24.15 -28.86
CA VAL A 131 1.79 23.63 -30.22
C VAL A 131 0.87 24.48 -31.08
N ALA A 132 1.37 24.94 -32.23
CA ALA A 132 0.54 25.62 -33.22
C ALA A 132 -0.19 24.57 -34.06
N LEU A 133 -1.50 24.46 -33.91
CA LEU A 133 -2.34 23.55 -34.71
C LEU A 133 -3.05 24.35 -35.82
N PRO A 134 -3.21 23.79 -37.03
CA PRO A 134 -4.00 24.43 -38.07
C PRO A 134 -5.46 24.53 -37.63
N ALA A 135 -6.08 25.67 -37.90
CA ALA A 135 -7.48 25.88 -37.64
C ALA A 135 -8.33 25.21 -38.74
N HIS A 136 -9.46 24.63 -38.35
CA HIS A 136 -10.43 24.09 -39.28
C HIS A 136 -11.68 24.98 -39.37
N PRO A 137 -12.10 25.42 -40.57
CA PRO A 137 -13.35 26.16 -40.73
C PRO A 137 -14.53 25.25 -40.40
N ARG A 138 -15.36 25.64 -39.43
CA ARG A 138 -16.67 25.00 -39.28
C ARG A 138 -17.66 25.64 -40.23
N LEU A 139 -18.17 24.84 -41.17
CA LEU A 139 -19.39 25.18 -41.91
C LEU A 139 -20.56 25.13 -40.92
N GLY A 140 -20.97 26.29 -40.41
CA GLY A 140 -22.22 26.48 -39.68
C GLY A 140 -22.44 25.51 -38.53
N ALA A 141 -21.69 25.66 -37.43
CA ALA A 141 -22.26 25.26 -36.15
C ALA A 141 -23.51 26.12 -35.94
N ALA A 142 -24.70 25.52 -36.04
CA ALA A 142 -25.90 26.15 -35.55
C ALA A 142 -25.59 26.71 -34.14
N PRO A 143 -25.98 27.96 -33.82
CA PRO A 143 -25.71 28.49 -32.50
C PRO A 143 -26.30 27.51 -31.50
N ALA A 144 -25.44 26.81 -30.77
CA ALA A 144 -25.86 26.11 -29.57
C ALA A 144 -26.62 27.16 -28.78
N ALA A 145 -27.92 26.92 -28.53
CA ALA A 145 -28.74 27.83 -27.77
C ALA A 145 -27.92 28.28 -26.57
N ALA A 146 -27.61 29.58 -26.49
CA ALA A 146 -26.62 30.08 -25.57
C ALA A 146 -27.07 29.72 -24.15
N VAL A 147 -26.48 28.67 -23.58
CA VAL A 147 -26.75 28.29 -22.21
C VAL A 147 -26.12 29.36 -21.35
N ASP A 148 -26.93 30.06 -20.57
CA ASP A 148 -26.46 31.12 -19.70
C ASP A 148 -25.45 30.53 -18.68
N PRO A 149 -24.19 30.99 -18.67
CA PRO A 149 -23.20 30.52 -17.71
C PRO A 149 -23.63 30.71 -16.25
N GLU A 150 -24.48 31.71 -15.94
CA GLU A 150 -25.03 31.88 -14.60
C GLU A 150 -26.02 30.77 -14.24
N GLN A 151 -26.84 30.32 -15.19
CA GLN A 151 -27.76 29.21 -14.96
C GLN A 151 -27.00 27.91 -14.68
N ILE A 152 -25.90 27.64 -15.40
CA ILE A 152 -25.04 26.49 -15.11
C ILE A 152 -24.41 26.60 -13.72
N ARG A 153 -23.88 27.77 -13.35
CA ARG A 153 -23.28 27.99 -12.02
C ARG A 153 -24.28 27.82 -10.88
N ALA A 154 -25.52 28.25 -11.09
CA ALA A 154 -26.60 28.09 -10.12
C ALA A 154 -26.89 26.60 -9.89
N VAL A 155 -27.12 25.84 -10.96
CA VAL A 155 -27.36 24.39 -10.88
C VAL A 155 -26.19 23.66 -10.22
N VAL A 156 -24.95 23.95 -10.63
CA VAL A 156 -23.76 23.32 -10.02
C VAL A 156 -23.64 23.64 -8.52
N ARG A 157 -23.96 24.87 -8.11
CA ARG A 157 -23.89 25.26 -6.69
C ARG A 157 -24.95 24.54 -5.86
N GLU A 158 -26.15 24.37 -6.41
CA GLU A 158 -27.25 23.66 -5.77
C GLU A 158 -26.90 22.17 -5.59
N GLU A 159 -26.47 21.50 -6.66
CA GLU A 159 -26.03 20.10 -6.63
C GLU A 159 -24.87 19.90 -5.64
N LEU A 160 -23.85 20.76 -5.69
CA LEU A 160 -22.71 20.67 -4.77
C LEU A 160 -23.11 20.89 -3.31
N ALA A 161 -24.10 21.74 -3.04
CA ALA A 161 -24.61 21.95 -1.69
C ALA A 161 -25.33 20.69 -1.17
N ALA A 162 -26.17 20.08 -2.01
CA ALA A 162 -26.87 18.84 -1.70
C ALA A 162 -25.89 17.66 -1.46
N GLU A 163 -24.87 17.51 -2.32
CA GLU A 163 -23.83 16.49 -2.13
C GLU A 163 -23.03 16.71 -0.83
N ARG A 164 -22.69 17.96 -0.51
CA ARG A 164 -21.97 18.29 0.73
C ARG A 164 -22.78 17.95 1.97
N GLU A 165 -24.08 18.23 1.95
CA GLU A 165 -24.97 17.91 3.06
C GLU A 165 -25.13 16.39 3.23
N ALA A 166 -25.33 15.66 2.12
CA ALA A 166 -25.39 14.20 2.14
C ALA A 166 -24.11 13.58 2.70
N LEU A 167 -22.94 14.04 2.22
CA LEU A 167 -21.64 13.59 2.71
C LEU A 167 -21.42 13.92 4.19
N ALA A 168 -21.84 15.11 4.64
CA ALA A 168 -21.73 15.49 6.05
C ALA A 168 -22.55 14.57 6.96
N THR A 169 -23.78 14.21 6.56
CA THR A 169 -24.60 13.24 7.29
C THR A 169 -23.96 11.86 7.33
N GLU A 170 -23.46 11.34 6.21
CA GLU A 170 -22.78 10.03 6.17
C GLU A 170 -21.54 10.00 7.08
N VAL A 171 -20.72 11.04 7.03
CA VAL A 171 -19.53 11.18 7.89
C VAL A 171 -19.93 11.24 9.36
N ALA A 172 -20.97 12.00 9.70
CA ALA A 172 -21.46 12.12 11.07
C ALA A 172 -21.98 10.77 11.61
N GLU A 173 -22.74 10.02 10.82
CA GLU A 173 -23.21 8.69 11.21
C GLU A 173 -22.07 7.69 11.39
N ARG A 174 -21.11 7.67 10.44
CA ARG A 174 -19.95 6.79 10.51
C ARG A 174 -19.07 7.12 11.72
N ALA A 175 -18.83 8.39 12.00
CA ALA A 175 -18.11 8.85 13.17
C ALA A 175 -18.87 8.49 14.47
N GLY A 176 -20.18 8.71 14.50
CA GLY A 176 -21.03 8.36 15.64
C GLY A 176 -20.99 6.86 15.97
N ARG A 177 -21.10 6.00 14.96
CA ARG A 177 -20.95 4.55 15.13
C ARG A 177 -19.57 4.16 15.67
N ALA A 178 -18.49 4.71 15.10
CA ALA A 178 -17.13 4.42 15.54
C ALA A 178 -16.87 4.88 16.99
N ILE A 179 -17.39 6.04 17.39
CA ILE A 179 -17.30 6.52 18.77
C ILE A 179 -18.08 5.61 19.71
N ALA A 180 -19.32 5.26 19.36
CA ALA A 180 -20.17 4.39 20.19
C ALA A 180 -19.54 3.01 20.38
N GLU A 181 -19.01 2.41 19.32
CA GLU A 181 -18.28 1.13 19.39
C GLU A 181 -17.07 1.22 20.31
N ARG A 182 -16.29 2.30 20.21
CA ARG A 182 -15.12 2.52 21.05
C ARG A 182 -15.48 2.74 22.52
N LEU A 183 -16.61 3.40 22.80
CA LEU A 183 -17.12 3.59 24.17
C LEU A 183 -17.69 2.28 24.75
N ALA A 184 -18.19 1.39 23.91
CA ALA A 184 -18.68 0.08 24.32
C ALA A 184 -17.54 -0.93 24.60
N GLN A 185 -16.32 -0.69 24.11
CA GLN A 185 -15.19 -1.57 24.37
C GLN A 185 -14.75 -1.50 25.85
N PRO A 186 -14.42 -2.64 26.46
CA PRO A 186 -13.96 -2.67 27.84
C PRO A 186 -12.65 -1.88 27.99
N PRO A 187 -12.43 -1.22 29.15
CA PRO A 187 -11.26 -0.34 29.36
C PRO A 187 -9.91 -1.08 29.46
N GLY A 188 -9.90 -2.40 29.30
CA GLY A 188 -8.71 -3.23 29.37
C GLY A 188 -8.99 -4.69 29.00
N ILE A 189 -7.91 -5.49 29.00
CA ILE A 189 -7.98 -6.94 28.82
C ILE A 189 -8.59 -7.58 30.07
N ALA A 190 -9.53 -8.50 29.87
CA ALA A 190 -10.20 -9.24 30.93
C ALA A 190 -9.35 -10.43 31.39
N PHE A 191 -8.26 -10.13 32.10
CA PHE A 191 -7.33 -11.14 32.60
C PHE A 191 -7.93 -12.03 33.69
N GLN A 192 -7.71 -13.34 33.56
CA GLN A 192 -7.77 -14.28 34.69
C GLN A 192 -6.43 -14.29 35.42
N HIS A 193 -6.45 -14.41 36.75
CA HIS A 193 -5.25 -14.31 37.59
C HIS A 193 -5.09 -15.56 38.47
N PRO A 194 -4.71 -16.72 37.89
CA PRO A 194 -4.50 -17.95 38.63
C PRO A 194 -3.39 -17.79 39.67
N ARG A 195 -3.50 -18.54 40.78
CA ARG A 195 -2.51 -18.51 41.87
C ARG A 195 -1.71 -19.80 41.97
N THR A 196 -2.20 -20.86 41.34
CA THR A 196 -1.62 -22.20 41.31
C THR A 196 -1.59 -22.71 39.87
N ILE A 197 -0.80 -23.77 39.61
CA ILE A 197 -0.78 -24.42 38.29
C ILE A 197 -2.17 -24.98 37.95
N ALA A 198 -2.86 -25.56 38.95
CA ALA A 198 -4.19 -26.14 38.75
C ALA A 198 -5.23 -25.10 38.29
N ASP A 199 -5.16 -23.87 38.83
CA ASP A 199 -6.02 -22.76 38.39
C ASP A 199 -5.72 -22.35 36.95
N ALA A 200 -4.43 -22.26 36.59
CA ALA A 200 -4.01 -21.92 35.23
C ALA A 200 -4.48 -22.99 34.22
N ASP A 201 -4.30 -24.27 34.55
CA ASP A 201 -4.77 -25.38 33.73
C ASP A 201 -6.30 -25.40 33.61
N ALA A 202 -7.03 -25.04 34.67
CA ALA A 202 -8.48 -24.92 34.64
C ALA A 202 -8.94 -23.80 33.69
N ALA A 203 -8.29 -22.63 33.75
CA ALA A 203 -8.55 -21.51 32.86
C ALA A 203 -8.28 -21.85 31.38
N ILE A 204 -7.19 -22.58 31.11
CA ILE A 204 -6.86 -23.07 29.76
C ILE A 204 -7.96 -24.02 29.26
N ARG A 205 -8.35 -25.02 30.07
CA ARG A 205 -9.42 -25.96 29.69
C ARG A 205 -10.75 -25.27 29.44
N GLU A 206 -11.10 -24.26 30.25
CA GLU A 206 -12.32 -23.48 30.05
C GLU A 206 -12.28 -22.70 28.72
N ALA A 207 -11.13 -22.11 28.37
CA ALA A 207 -10.94 -21.44 27.09
C ALA A 207 -11.19 -22.39 25.91
N HIS A 208 -10.57 -23.57 25.96
CA HIS A 208 -10.69 -24.59 24.92
C HIS A 208 -12.10 -25.16 24.81
N ALA A 209 -12.79 -25.36 25.94
CA ALA A 209 -14.20 -25.78 25.96
C ALA A 209 -15.14 -24.76 25.27
N LYS A 210 -14.72 -23.49 25.19
CA LYS A 210 -15.42 -22.42 24.46
C LYS A 210 -14.91 -22.24 23.02
N GLY A 211 -14.01 -23.10 22.54
CA GLY A 211 -13.38 -22.99 21.22
C GLY A 211 -12.45 -21.79 21.07
N ARG A 212 -11.90 -21.26 22.16
CA ARG A 212 -11.00 -20.10 22.16
C ARG A 212 -9.58 -20.54 22.48
N SER A 213 -8.59 -19.80 21.98
CA SER A 213 -7.21 -19.96 22.43
C SER A 213 -7.04 -19.35 23.84
N ALA A 214 -6.13 -19.92 24.62
CA ALA A 214 -5.66 -19.35 25.89
C ALA A 214 -4.36 -18.57 25.63
N ILE A 215 -4.31 -17.29 25.99
CA ILE A 215 -3.09 -16.47 25.92
C ILE A 215 -2.60 -16.24 27.35
N LEU A 216 -1.42 -16.76 27.64
CA LEU A 216 -0.73 -16.63 28.92
C LEU A 216 0.27 -15.48 28.85
N ASP A 217 0.18 -14.52 29.77
CA ASP A 217 1.16 -13.46 29.98
C ASP A 217 2.00 -13.77 31.23
N PHE A 218 3.25 -14.22 31.04
CA PHE A 218 4.18 -14.42 32.14
C PHE A 218 4.82 -13.10 32.54
N THR A 219 4.39 -12.57 33.68
CA THR A 219 4.73 -11.24 34.16
C THR A 219 5.22 -11.26 35.62
N GLY A 220 5.48 -10.07 36.17
CA GLY A 220 5.89 -9.84 37.55
C GLY A 220 6.15 -8.35 37.83
N ALA A 221 5.97 -7.94 39.08
CA ALA A 221 6.20 -6.55 39.51
C ALA A 221 7.66 -6.09 39.33
N SER A 222 8.62 -7.00 39.43
CA SER A 222 10.05 -6.76 39.23
C SER A 222 10.44 -6.60 37.75
N CYS A 223 9.60 -7.07 36.82
CA CYS A 223 9.87 -7.02 35.38
C CYS A 223 9.46 -5.65 34.80
N THR A 224 10.38 -4.69 34.79
CA THR A 224 10.12 -3.34 34.27
C THR A 224 9.68 -3.32 32.80
N VAL A 225 10.17 -4.26 31.99
CA VAL A 225 9.78 -4.41 30.58
C VAL A 225 8.34 -4.93 30.44
N CYS A 226 7.93 -5.87 31.28
CA CYS A 226 6.55 -6.36 31.34
C CYS A 226 5.60 -5.23 31.75
N GLN A 227 5.98 -4.46 32.78
CA GLN A 227 5.22 -3.29 33.21
C GLN A 227 5.09 -2.23 32.10
N ARG A 228 6.12 -2.07 31.26
CA ARG A 228 6.06 -1.20 30.09
C ARG A 228 5.04 -1.71 29.08
N MET A 229 5.13 -2.99 28.67
CA MET A 229 4.17 -3.60 27.75
C MET A 229 2.73 -3.50 28.25
N ALA A 230 2.50 -3.78 29.54
CA ALA A 230 1.19 -3.70 30.20
C ALA A 230 0.59 -2.28 30.23
N ARG A 231 1.44 -1.24 30.24
CA ARG A 231 1.01 0.17 30.22
C ARG A 231 0.92 0.77 28.82
N THR A 232 1.52 0.13 27.81
CA THR A 232 1.54 0.62 26.43
C THR A 232 0.80 -0.33 25.50
N VAL A 233 1.46 -1.39 25.02
CA VAL A 233 0.95 -2.32 24.00
C VAL A 233 -0.37 -2.95 24.43
N LEU A 234 -0.48 -3.46 25.67
CA LEU A 234 -1.69 -4.11 26.18
C LEU A 234 -2.81 -3.13 26.56
N ARG A 235 -2.57 -1.82 26.42
CA ARG A 235 -3.59 -0.75 26.53
C ARG A 235 -4.06 -0.25 25.15
N ASP A 236 -3.42 -0.67 24.07
CA ASP A 236 -3.89 -0.35 22.72
C ASP A 236 -5.26 -1.03 22.49
N PRO A 237 -6.28 -0.29 22.01
CA PRO A 237 -7.60 -0.85 21.75
C PRO A 237 -7.58 -2.08 20.83
N ARG A 238 -6.65 -2.10 19.86
CA ARG A 238 -6.48 -3.25 18.95
C ARG A 238 -6.06 -4.50 19.73
N ALA A 239 -5.10 -4.35 20.66
CA ALA A 239 -4.64 -5.46 21.49
C ALA A 239 -5.72 -5.90 22.48
N ILE A 240 -6.43 -4.95 23.12
CA ILE A 240 -7.55 -5.23 24.03
C ILE A 240 -8.61 -6.07 23.31
N ALA A 241 -9.04 -5.65 22.12
CA ALA A 241 -10.04 -6.37 21.34
C ALA A 241 -9.56 -7.78 20.96
N ALA A 242 -8.33 -7.90 20.44
CA ALA A 242 -7.78 -9.18 20.02
C ALA A 242 -7.64 -10.17 21.19
N TRP A 243 -7.18 -9.71 22.36
CA TRP A 243 -6.99 -10.55 23.53
C TRP A 243 -8.33 -10.94 24.20
N ASN A 244 -9.31 -10.03 24.21
CA ASN A 244 -10.65 -10.33 24.75
C ASN A 244 -11.49 -11.23 23.82
N ALA A 245 -11.13 -11.34 22.54
CA ALA A 245 -11.67 -12.38 21.65
C ALA A 245 -11.16 -13.78 22.03
N GLN A 246 -10.02 -13.86 22.71
CA GLN A 246 -9.44 -15.08 23.25
C GLN A 246 -9.73 -15.20 24.76
N SER A 247 -8.99 -16.07 25.47
CA SER A 247 -8.98 -16.12 26.94
C SER A 247 -7.62 -15.67 27.47
N ALA A 248 -7.55 -14.45 27.97
CA ALA A 248 -6.33 -13.87 28.53
C ALA A 248 -6.10 -14.31 29.99
N ILE A 249 -4.89 -14.77 30.29
CA ILE A 249 -4.49 -15.31 31.60
C ILE A 249 -3.17 -14.65 32.00
N GLU A 250 -3.16 -13.89 33.08
CA GLU A 250 -1.95 -13.25 33.62
C GLU A 250 -1.30 -14.15 34.69
N ILE A 251 -0.04 -14.53 34.46
CA ILE A 251 0.73 -15.42 35.33
C ILE A 251 1.80 -14.58 36.07
N ASP A 252 1.51 -14.21 37.33
CA ASP A 252 2.45 -13.47 38.18
C ASP A 252 3.50 -14.42 38.79
N THR A 253 4.67 -14.43 38.17
CA THR A 253 5.80 -15.30 38.55
C THR A 253 6.66 -14.74 39.68
N ASP A 254 6.48 -13.46 40.05
CA ASP A 254 7.15 -12.90 41.23
C ASP A 254 6.41 -13.27 42.51
N ARG A 255 5.07 -13.25 42.45
CA ARG A 255 4.23 -13.50 43.62
C ARG A 255 4.08 -14.98 43.94
N TYR A 256 4.08 -15.85 42.92
CA TYR A 256 3.81 -17.29 43.08
C TYR A 256 4.96 -18.13 42.53
N ALA A 257 5.88 -18.57 43.40
CA ALA A 257 7.08 -19.32 43.02
C ALA A 257 6.78 -20.62 42.26
N GLU A 258 5.66 -21.28 42.55
CA GLU A 258 5.20 -22.47 41.82
C GLU A 258 4.98 -22.16 40.33
N LEU A 259 4.36 -21.03 40.00
CA LEU A 259 4.11 -20.60 38.62
C LEU A 259 5.41 -20.23 37.89
N ALA A 260 6.41 -19.68 38.60
CA ALA A 260 7.75 -19.46 38.03
C ALA A 260 8.47 -20.79 37.69
N GLY A 261 8.37 -21.77 38.60
CA GLY A 261 8.86 -23.13 38.36
C GLY A 261 8.15 -23.81 37.20
N TRP A 262 6.84 -23.59 37.07
CA TRP A 262 6.03 -24.05 35.96
C TRP A 262 6.45 -23.43 34.63
N GLN A 263 6.67 -22.11 34.58
CA GLN A 263 7.18 -21.43 33.38
C GLN A 263 8.47 -22.10 32.86
N THR A 264 9.41 -22.31 33.76
CA THR A 264 10.71 -22.93 33.45
C THR A 264 10.53 -24.38 32.98
N SER A 265 9.72 -25.18 33.67
CA SER A 265 9.58 -26.61 33.41
C SER A 265 8.73 -26.92 32.17
N ARG A 266 7.61 -26.22 31.94
CA ARG A 266 6.68 -26.45 30.83
C ARG A 266 7.07 -25.72 29.55
N PHE A 267 7.53 -24.47 29.66
CA PHE A 267 7.83 -23.62 28.49
C PHE A 267 9.33 -23.47 28.23
N LYS A 268 10.19 -24.04 29.09
CA LYS A 268 11.65 -24.05 28.92
C LYS A 268 12.24 -22.63 28.79
N SER A 269 11.66 -21.68 29.50
CA SER A 269 12.06 -20.28 29.49
C SER A 269 11.85 -19.66 30.86
N GLN A 270 12.72 -18.71 31.22
CA GLN A 270 12.57 -17.81 32.36
C GLN A 270 12.48 -16.35 31.91
N ASN A 271 12.49 -16.12 30.58
CA ASN A 271 12.47 -14.77 30.02
C ASN A 271 11.12 -14.12 30.28
N ARG A 272 11.16 -12.82 30.56
CA ARG A 272 9.98 -11.98 30.73
C ARG A 272 10.18 -10.65 29.99
N PRO A 273 9.19 -10.14 29.25
CA PRO A 273 7.87 -10.74 29.04
C PRO A 273 7.97 -12.01 28.18
N LEU A 274 7.09 -12.96 28.47
CA LEU A 274 6.85 -14.13 27.63
C LEU A 274 5.34 -14.27 27.50
N TYR A 275 4.87 -14.28 26.27
CA TYR A 275 3.48 -14.60 25.97
C TYR A 275 3.42 -15.96 25.28
N VAL A 276 2.50 -16.80 25.74
CA VAL A 276 2.26 -18.12 25.15
C VAL A 276 0.80 -18.21 24.75
N ARG A 277 0.54 -18.52 23.49
CA ARG A 277 -0.80 -18.85 23.01
C ARG A 277 -0.91 -20.37 22.90
N ILE A 278 -1.95 -20.92 23.51
CA ILE A 278 -2.33 -22.33 23.41
C ILE A 278 -3.68 -22.39 22.70
N ASP A 279 -3.65 -22.82 21.45
CA ASP A 279 -4.82 -22.97 20.59
C ASP A 279 -5.75 -24.08 21.07
N ALA A 280 -7.01 -24.01 20.63
CA ALA A 280 -8.04 -24.97 21.04
C ALA A 280 -7.74 -26.42 20.61
N ASP A 281 -6.91 -26.60 19.58
CA ASP A 281 -6.41 -27.91 19.13
C ASP A 281 -5.14 -28.37 19.87
N GLY A 282 -4.64 -27.56 20.82
CA GLY A 282 -3.41 -27.80 21.56
C GLY A 282 -2.15 -27.21 20.93
N GLY A 283 -2.25 -26.53 19.79
CA GLY A 283 -1.13 -25.82 19.17
C GLY A 283 -0.53 -24.77 20.09
N GLU A 284 0.80 -24.72 20.22
CA GLU A 284 1.50 -23.75 21.06
C GLU A 284 2.31 -22.77 20.21
N GLN A 285 2.15 -21.48 20.49
CA GLN A 285 2.89 -20.39 19.84
C GLN A 285 3.44 -19.43 20.90
N ARG A 286 4.60 -18.81 20.61
CA ARG A 286 5.29 -17.94 21.57
C ARG A 286 5.57 -16.57 20.98
N TRP A 287 5.55 -15.58 21.86
CA TRP A 287 5.97 -14.22 21.57
C TRP A 287 6.80 -13.69 22.74
N SER A 288 8.00 -13.20 22.46
CA SER A 288 8.88 -12.57 23.45
C SER A 288 9.40 -11.20 23.01
N GLU A 289 9.04 -10.74 21.81
CA GLU A 289 9.46 -9.45 21.26
C GLU A 289 8.83 -8.27 22.03
N VAL A 290 9.66 -7.30 22.38
CA VAL A 290 9.29 -6.11 23.15
C VAL A 290 9.30 -4.92 22.22
N PHE A 291 8.19 -4.19 22.15
CA PHE A 291 8.04 -3.10 21.19
C PHE A 291 7.19 -1.95 21.74
N LEU A 292 7.14 -0.86 20.99
CA LEU A 292 6.28 0.29 21.27
C LEU A 292 5.03 0.24 20.37
N PRO A 293 3.86 0.72 20.82
CA PRO A 293 2.64 0.69 20.01
C PRO A 293 2.74 1.40 18.65
N ALA A 294 3.69 2.33 18.50
CA ALA A 294 3.94 3.07 17.26
C ALA A 294 4.71 2.24 16.20
N ASP A 295 5.27 1.08 16.58
CA ASP A 295 5.84 0.14 15.61
C ASP A 295 4.70 -0.68 14.98
N ASP A 296 4.06 -0.11 13.96
CA ASP A 296 2.90 -0.73 13.32
C ASP A 296 3.21 -2.10 12.72
N ALA A 297 4.41 -2.31 12.19
CA ALA A 297 4.80 -3.59 11.60
C ALA A 297 4.87 -4.69 12.68
N VAL A 298 5.49 -4.41 13.82
CA VAL A 298 5.55 -5.36 14.94
C VAL A 298 4.17 -5.54 15.58
N MET A 299 3.41 -4.46 15.75
CA MET A 299 2.04 -4.52 16.29
C MET A 299 1.14 -5.40 15.43
N GLN A 300 1.18 -5.27 14.11
CA GLN A 300 0.37 -6.11 13.22
C GLN A 300 0.74 -7.59 13.34
N ARG A 301 2.03 -7.92 13.45
CA ARG A 301 2.46 -9.31 13.71
C ARG A 301 1.98 -9.80 15.08
N PHE A 302 2.05 -8.97 16.11
CA PHE A 302 1.57 -9.31 17.46
C PHE A 302 0.06 -9.55 17.48
N LEU A 303 -0.72 -8.74 16.76
CA LEU A 303 -2.18 -8.90 16.62
C LEU A 303 -2.54 -10.14 15.80
N ALA A 304 -1.83 -10.39 14.69
CA ALA A 304 -2.02 -11.61 13.91
C ALA A 304 -1.70 -12.86 14.75
N TRP A 305 -0.62 -12.81 15.54
CA TRP A 305 -0.28 -13.85 16.49
C TRP A 305 -1.31 -13.99 17.60
N SER A 306 -1.88 -12.93 18.18
CA SER A 306 -2.91 -13.12 19.22
C SER A 306 -4.21 -13.70 18.64
N ALA A 307 -4.48 -13.49 17.34
CA ALA A 307 -5.68 -13.96 16.64
C ALA A 307 -5.59 -15.36 16.01
N GLY A 308 -4.51 -16.12 16.20
CA GLY A 308 -4.36 -17.48 15.65
C GLY A 308 -3.25 -17.65 14.61
N GLY A 309 -2.62 -16.57 14.14
CA GLY A 309 -1.49 -16.62 13.19
C GLY A 309 -0.18 -17.16 13.79
N ALA A 310 0.81 -17.49 12.95
CA ALA A 310 2.11 -17.96 13.42
C ALA A 310 2.84 -16.90 14.27
N GLY A 311 3.55 -17.32 15.33
CA GLY A 311 4.32 -16.43 16.20
C GLY A 311 5.68 -16.01 15.63
N ALA A 312 6.23 -14.92 16.18
CA ALA A 312 7.54 -14.40 15.78
C ALA A 312 8.68 -15.39 16.07
N ASP A 313 8.56 -16.20 17.13
CA ASP A 313 9.58 -17.16 17.54
C ASP A 313 9.64 -18.41 16.62
N VAL A 314 8.67 -18.60 15.73
CA VAL A 314 8.66 -19.72 14.77
C VAL A 314 9.53 -19.44 13.55
N ALA A 315 9.88 -18.18 13.28
CA ALA A 315 10.75 -17.82 12.16
C ALA A 315 12.21 -18.30 12.35
N LEU A 316 12.63 -18.62 13.58
CA LEU A 316 13.97 -19.15 13.88
C LEU A 316 13.99 -20.64 14.23
N SER A 317 12.84 -21.28 14.42
CA SER A 317 12.74 -22.71 14.76
C SER A 317 12.11 -23.56 13.66
N GLY A 318 12.01 -23.02 12.43
CA GLY A 318 11.60 -23.75 11.23
C GLY A 318 12.36 -25.07 11.08
N GLY A 319 11.65 -26.15 11.44
CA GLY A 319 12.17 -27.49 11.62
C GLY A 319 12.81 -28.07 10.37
N ILE A 320 13.58 -29.16 10.58
CA ILE A 320 14.20 -30.12 9.63
C ILE A 320 14.56 -29.61 8.23
N ALA A 321 13.68 -28.99 7.45
CA ALA A 321 14.00 -28.32 6.19
C ALA A 321 15.06 -27.21 6.36
N GLY A 322 14.99 -26.36 7.39
CA GLY A 322 16.02 -25.34 7.65
C GLY A 322 17.36 -25.96 8.02
N PHE A 323 17.33 -27.03 8.83
CA PHE A 323 18.51 -27.80 9.22
C PHE A 323 19.10 -28.60 8.04
N LEU A 324 18.27 -29.17 7.17
CA LEU A 324 18.68 -29.91 5.97
C LEU A 324 19.32 -28.97 4.95
N LEU A 325 18.80 -27.75 4.78
CA LEU A 325 19.37 -26.78 3.85
C LEU A 325 20.75 -26.29 4.33
N LEU A 326 20.91 -26.08 5.64
CA LEU A 326 22.20 -25.77 6.26
C LEU A 326 23.17 -26.96 6.30
N ALA A 327 22.68 -28.18 6.50
CA ALA A 327 23.49 -29.40 6.51
C ALA A 327 23.95 -29.78 5.09
N ILE A 328 23.13 -29.56 4.06
CA ILE A 328 23.51 -29.75 2.65
C ILE A 328 24.50 -28.66 2.24
N ALA A 329 24.25 -27.39 2.58
CA ALA A 329 25.17 -26.31 2.25
C ALA A 329 26.53 -26.43 3.00
N GLY A 330 26.50 -26.81 4.28
CA GLY A 330 27.71 -27.03 5.09
C GLY A 330 28.45 -28.32 4.74
N GLY A 331 27.73 -29.40 4.41
CA GLY A 331 28.32 -30.66 3.95
C GLY A 331 28.99 -30.55 2.59
N LEU A 332 28.40 -29.78 1.67
CA LEU A 332 28.98 -29.52 0.35
C LEU A 332 30.28 -28.71 0.44
N PHE A 333 30.43 -27.83 1.44
CA PHE A 333 31.66 -27.06 1.66
C PHE A 333 32.84 -27.92 2.16
N THR A 334 32.58 -29.03 2.85
CA THR A 334 33.64 -29.96 3.29
C THR A 334 34.14 -30.90 2.21
N LEU A 335 33.43 -31.03 1.09
CA LEU A 335 33.82 -31.86 -0.06
C LEU A 335 34.64 -31.11 -1.12
N VAL A 336 34.82 -29.79 -0.96
CA VAL A 336 35.54 -28.93 -1.92
C VAL A 336 36.71 -28.20 -1.24
N MET A 337 37.44 -28.89 -0.36
CA MET A 337 38.81 -28.51 -0.04
C MET A 337 39.78 -29.52 -0.65
N PRO A 338 40.45 -29.19 -1.77
CA PRO A 338 41.60 -29.98 -2.21
C PRO A 338 42.72 -29.78 -1.20
N CYS A 339 43.20 -30.87 -0.62
CA CYS A 339 44.44 -30.85 0.15
C CYS A 339 45.58 -30.36 -0.76
N THR A 340 46.22 -29.25 -0.39
CA THR A 340 47.51 -28.78 -0.92
C THR A 340 48.49 -28.70 0.23
#